data_AF-I7MKV0-F1
#
_entry.id   AF-I7MKV0-F1
#
_cell.length_a   1.000
_cell.length_b   1.000
_cell.length_c   1.000
_cell.angle_alpha   90.00
_cell.angle_beta   90.00
_cell.angle_gamma   90.00
#
_symmetry.space_group_name_H-M   'P 1'
#
loop_
_entity.id
_entity.type
_entity.pdbx_description
1 polymer ?
#
loop_
_entity_poly.entity_id
_entity_poly.type
_entity_poly.pdbx_seq_one_letter_code
_entity_poly.pdbx_strand_id
1 'polypeptide(L)'
;MSETQSMKLPQIHQKNQTISFQVQIVNDSNDNSVNQNQKQLNMSKSLTSPFKIPTDEEIFQFYEIEKQKKNESRNQIINSKIWEKKTFSQKRSLKHFKDIQPETLDNYRGKNCFKDNQKKLIQEALNVAKERQNQDKGNFKNESLNEILNQRKEMFLVTMSHDIIANEINRIKKLSEDREQALISSEKMLKQDYENFQKYLDQNKQQRIDAEQRAEALNKQRRQKEVMIKEINLKLTTIRAEKSRNEEILAGYKEHKEFLDKLAPKDWEEEKQRKKIQLVDKLKLEFIEKQQDSLNERNNKGSKQKKDSGFSQTNTLEKKQLQIQKIENQFYSLVEKDELSDLEDFEDNYPMYFQNPQQLQDVFNSLEEKNLFLIQMKQEDEQNLEELKHKFKQEKQLLNAKARNLQIQKDLLKKQVEEISTGMKSIKQKTEDLQNKSEDKYEKLFRALIVDLYNTFKEEINLHDPESQSTLFLLSQIEILFEKQFKEIKLCPIKLVEEKRKKAEKDRKQSQRDAQNKKKEDEVLRRNEKNRIKMEQPSKKKIGRIDMIRSAPFIKIVNKEQTTQDNQEDEDMKYFREDYRLF
;
A
#
# COMPACT_ATOMS: atom_id res chain seq x y z
N MET A 1 25.11 -28.15 28.69
CA MET A 1 26.14 -27.35 27.99
C MET A 1 25.74 -25.89 28.14
N SER A 2 26.23 -25.04 29.01
CA SER A 2 27.13 -25.05 30.18
C SER A 2 26.79 -23.71 30.87
N GLU A 3 26.52 -23.70 32.18
CA GLU A 3 27.36 -23.02 33.18
C GLU A 3 27.51 -21.49 33.01
N THR A 4 27.52 -20.66 34.04
CA THR A 4 27.35 -20.68 35.51
C THR A 4 27.33 -19.19 35.89
N GLN A 5 26.62 -18.76 36.94
CA GLN A 5 27.18 -18.29 38.22
C GLN A 5 26.08 -17.38 38.80
N SER A 6 25.79 -17.27 40.10
CA SER A 6 26.34 -17.83 41.33
C SER A 6 25.24 -17.73 42.41
N MET A 7 25.38 -18.54 43.44
CA MET A 7 24.43 -18.84 44.52
C MET A 7 24.17 -17.66 45.49
N LYS A 8 22.99 -17.60 46.15
CA LYS A 8 22.69 -18.15 47.51
C LYS A 8 21.43 -17.50 48.16
N LEU A 9 20.53 -18.38 48.59
CA LEU A 9 19.43 -18.38 49.59
C LEU A 9 18.55 -17.14 49.97
N PRO A 10 17.27 -17.36 50.36
CA PRO A 10 16.25 -16.33 50.56
C PRO A 10 15.89 -16.07 52.04
N GLN A 11 15.34 -14.88 52.34
CA GLN A 11 14.07 -14.73 53.08
C GLN A 11 13.65 -13.25 53.21
N ILE A 12 12.49 -12.95 52.62
CA ILE A 12 11.37 -12.14 53.11
C ILE A 12 11.70 -11.06 54.14
N HIS A 13 11.56 -9.78 53.78
CA HIS A 13 11.11 -8.72 54.70
C HIS A 13 10.45 -7.54 53.98
N GLN A 14 9.55 -6.92 54.73
CA GLN A 14 8.52 -5.96 54.38
C GLN A 14 9.07 -4.63 53.82
N LYS A 15 8.43 -4.08 52.79
CA LYS A 15 8.68 -2.71 52.32
C LYS A 15 7.90 -1.71 53.17
N ASN A 16 8.63 -0.97 54.00
CA ASN A 16 8.26 0.37 54.44
C ASN A 16 8.70 1.35 53.34
N GLN A 17 7.81 2.26 52.91
CA GLN A 17 8.18 3.44 52.13
C GLN A 17 7.78 4.70 52.91
N THR A 18 8.82 5.46 53.24
CA THR A 18 8.83 6.85 53.72
C THR A 18 8.61 7.79 52.54
N ILE A 19 7.79 8.84 52.67
CA ILE A 19 8.02 10.12 51.99
C ILE A 19 7.73 11.27 52.96
N SER A 20 8.74 12.12 53.07
CA SER A 20 8.91 13.35 53.85
C SER A 20 8.15 14.54 53.26
N PHE A 21 7.58 15.39 54.13
CA PHE A 21 7.07 16.72 53.77
C PHE A 21 8.19 17.77 53.90
N GLN A 22 8.34 18.59 52.87
CA GLN A 22 9.27 19.70 52.77
C GLN A 22 8.44 21.01 52.72
N VAL A 23 8.72 21.94 53.63
CA VAL A 23 8.08 23.26 53.71
C VAL A 23 8.93 24.26 52.92
N GLN A 24 8.31 24.98 51.99
CA GLN A 24 8.89 26.16 51.34
C GLN A 24 8.24 27.43 51.89
N ILE A 25 9.09 28.37 52.29
CA ILE A 25 8.78 29.74 52.68
C ILE A 25 8.96 30.62 51.43
N VAL A 26 8.00 31.49 51.14
CA VAL A 26 8.21 32.65 50.26
C VAL A 26 7.65 33.87 50.96
N ASN A 27 8.54 34.85 51.19
CA ASN A 27 8.24 36.21 51.57
C ASN A 27 7.91 37.02 50.33
N ASP A 28 6.97 37.95 50.44
CA ASP A 28 6.94 39.16 49.62
C ASP A 28 6.46 40.34 50.48
N SER A 29 7.23 41.42 50.42
CA SER A 29 6.94 42.74 51.00
C SER A 29 6.77 43.73 49.85
N ASN A 30 5.71 44.55 49.85
CA ASN A 30 5.83 46.01 50.03
C ASN A 30 4.51 46.80 49.89
N ASP A 31 4.53 47.92 50.63
CA ASP A 31 3.90 49.23 50.41
C ASP A 31 2.50 49.59 51.00
N ASN A 32 2.61 50.25 52.16
CA ASN A 32 2.18 51.64 52.45
C ASN A 32 0.69 52.05 52.35
N SER A 33 0.06 52.32 53.50
CA SER A 33 -0.28 53.70 53.91
C SER A 33 -1.07 53.79 55.24
N VAL A 34 -0.56 54.66 56.13
CA VAL A 34 -1.28 55.68 56.92
C VAL A 34 -2.30 55.26 58.00
N ASN A 35 -1.81 55.26 59.24
CA ASN A 35 -2.19 56.20 60.32
C ASN A 35 -3.70 56.42 60.63
N GLN A 36 -4.16 56.00 61.83
CA GLN A 36 -4.42 56.93 62.95
C GLN A 36 -5.15 56.24 64.14
N ASN A 37 -4.75 56.71 65.34
CA ASN A 37 -5.45 56.64 66.63
C ASN A 37 -5.17 55.47 67.57
N GLN A 38 -3.90 55.37 68.00
CA GLN A 38 -3.61 55.19 69.42
C GLN A 38 -3.40 56.55 70.09
N LYS A 39 -4.24 56.87 71.07
CA LYS A 39 -3.85 57.36 72.40
C LYS A 39 -5.11 57.80 73.13
N GLN A 40 -5.45 57.08 74.20
CA GLN A 40 -5.52 57.69 75.53
C GLN A 40 -5.65 56.61 76.63
N LEU A 41 -4.69 56.68 77.56
CA LEU A 41 -4.83 56.51 79.01
C LEU A 41 -5.08 55.11 79.60
N ASN A 42 -3.97 54.48 79.99
CA ASN A 42 -3.57 54.23 81.39
C ASN A 42 -4.65 53.92 82.46
N MET A 43 -4.32 52.88 83.23
CA MET A 43 -4.68 52.62 84.63
C MET A 43 -6.06 52.01 84.94
N SER A 44 -6.06 50.69 85.16
CA SER A 44 -6.69 50.07 86.35
C SER A 44 -6.36 48.57 86.45
N LYS A 45 -5.13 48.26 86.87
CA LYS A 45 -4.92 47.03 87.65
C LYS A 45 -5.33 47.32 89.09
N SER A 46 -6.49 46.82 89.48
CA SER A 46 -6.82 46.25 90.80
C SER A 46 -8.31 46.48 91.12
N LEU A 47 -8.94 45.39 91.59
CA LEU A 47 -10.36 45.16 91.89
C LEU A 47 -11.06 44.25 90.87
N THR A 48 -10.52 43.04 90.70
CA THR A 48 -11.29 41.92 90.15
C THR A 48 -11.41 40.86 91.24
N SER A 49 -12.65 40.58 91.63
CA SER A 49 -13.03 39.57 92.63
C SER A 49 -12.33 38.23 92.36
N PRO A 50 -11.85 37.50 93.40
CA PRO A 50 -11.29 36.15 93.23
C PRO A 50 -12.32 35.12 92.75
N PHE A 51 -13.60 35.50 92.70
CA PHE A 51 -14.65 34.76 92.01
C PHE A 51 -15.05 35.52 90.75
N LYS A 52 -14.41 35.16 89.63
CA LYS A 52 -14.88 35.49 88.29
C LYS A 52 -15.43 34.21 87.68
N ILE A 53 -16.68 34.26 87.22
CA ILE A 53 -17.25 33.14 86.46
C ILE A 53 -16.35 32.94 85.24
N PRO A 54 -15.79 31.73 85.04
CA PRO A 54 -14.91 31.47 83.90
C PRO A 54 -15.64 31.78 82.60
N THR A 55 -14.91 32.35 81.65
CA THR A 55 -15.43 32.66 80.32
C THR A 55 -15.78 31.36 79.59
N ASP A 56 -16.78 31.34 78.69
CA ASP A 56 -17.21 30.10 78.04
C ASP A 56 -16.05 29.35 77.34
N GLU A 57 -15.09 30.07 76.76
CA GLU A 57 -13.85 29.49 76.22
C GLU A 57 -12.97 28.81 77.29
N GLU A 58 -12.86 29.40 78.48
CA GLU A 58 -12.10 28.82 79.61
C GLU A 58 -12.82 27.58 80.18
N ILE A 59 -14.16 27.55 80.13
CA ILE A 59 -14.97 26.39 80.51
C ILE A 59 -14.73 25.25 79.50
N PHE A 60 -14.75 25.53 78.20
CA PHE A 60 -14.45 24.53 77.17
C PHE A 60 -13.01 24.00 77.29
N GLN A 61 -12.02 24.88 77.51
CA GLN A 61 -10.64 24.47 77.77
C GLN A 61 -10.53 23.61 79.04
N PHE A 62 -11.24 23.95 80.11
CA PHE A 62 -11.26 23.15 81.33
C PHE A 62 -11.83 21.75 81.06
N TYR A 63 -12.93 21.64 80.30
CA TYR A 63 -13.51 20.36 79.92
C TYR A 63 -12.58 19.53 79.02
N GLU A 64 -11.87 20.18 78.09
CA GLU A 64 -10.88 19.51 77.25
C GLU A 64 -9.68 19.00 78.06
N ILE A 65 -9.17 19.81 79.00
CA ILE A 65 -8.09 19.43 79.92
C ILE A 65 -8.54 18.31 80.86
N GLU A 66 -9.76 18.36 81.39
CA GLU A 66 -10.31 17.30 82.25
C GLU A 66 -10.48 15.99 81.46
N LYS A 67 -10.96 16.08 80.21
CA LYS A 67 -11.07 14.95 79.29
C LYS A 67 -9.71 14.36 78.95
N GLN A 68 -8.69 15.19 78.70
CA GLN A 68 -7.32 14.76 78.49
C GLN A 68 -6.74 14.07 79.73
N LYS A 69 -6.84 14.66 80.93
CA LYS A 69 -6.40 14.04 82.19
C LYS A 69 -7.09 12.70 82.46
N LYS A 70 -8.38 12.59 82.15
CA LYS A 70 -9.14 11.34 82.30
C LYS A 70 -8.67 10.27 81.32
N ASN A 71 -8.34 10.65 80.10
CA ASN A 71 -7.77 9.75 79.10
C ASN A 71 -6.33 9.34 79.46
N GLU A 72 -5.51 10.26 79.93
CA GLU A 72 -4.16 9.96 80.45
C GLU A 72 -4.21 9.01 81.64
N SER A 73 -5.11 9.25 82.60
CA SER A 73 -5.32 8.35 83.75
C SER A 73 -5.76 6.96 83.31
N ARG A 74 -6.63 6.86 82.29
CA ARG A 74 -7.02 5.57 81.69
C ARG A 74 -5.84 4.88 81.01
N ASN A 75 -5.06 5.62 80.23
CA ASN A 75 -3.87 5.08 79.56
C ASN A 75 -2.82 4.61 80.58
N GLN A 76 -2.62 5.34 81.68
CA GLN A 76 -1.75 4.94 82.79
C GLN A 76 -2.25 3.65 83.47
N ILE A 77 -3.56 3.49 83.67
CA ILE A 77 -4.15 2.26 84.23
C ILE A 77 -4.09 1.08 83.24
N ILE A 78 -4.18 1.34 81.94
CA ILE A 78 -4.02 0.31 80.92
C ILE A 78 -2.56 -0.17 80.93
N ASN A 79 -1.61 0.76 80.98
CA ASN A 79 -0.17 0.51 80.91
C ASN A 79 0.45 -0.01 82.23
N SER A 80 -0.23 0.12 83.37
CA SER A 80 0.27 -0.44 84.63
C SER A 80 0.15 -1.96 84.68
N LYS A 81 1.04 -2.61 85.44
CA LYS A 81 1.05 -4.08 85.55
C LYS A 81 -0.11 -4.55 86.43
N ILE A 82 -0.54 -5.79 86.25
CA ILE A 82 -1.77 -6.33 86.87
C ILE A 82 -1.77 -6.18 88.41
N TRP A 83 -0.63 -6.31 89.07
CA TRP A 83 -0.50 -6.16 90.53
C TRP A 83 -0.47 -4.70 91.02
N GLU A 84 -0.32 -3.71 90.14
CA GLU A 84 -0.36 -2.28 90.45
C GLU A 84 -1.77 -1.69 90.26
N LYS A 85 -2.69 -2.44 89.66
CA LYS A 85 -4.08 -2.03 89.43
C LYS A 85 -4.89 -2.15 90.72
N LYS A 86 -5.03 -1.04 91.45
CA LYS A 86 -5.94 -0.96 92.62
C LYS A 86 -7.40 -1.08 92.20
N THR A 87 -8.17 -1.95 92.87
CA THR A 87 -9.63 -2.07 92.68
C THR A 87 -10.38 -0.88 93.28
N PHE A 88 -11.60 -0.61 92.81
CA PHE A 88 -12.39 0.57 93.18
C PHE A 88 -12.64 0.72 94.70
N SER A 89 -12.65 -0.39 95.45
CA SER A 89 -12.80 -0.41 96.91
C SER A 89 -11.57 0.11 97.66
N GLN A 90 -10.37 0.06 97.07
CA GLN A 90 -9.13 0.56 97.67
C GLN A 90 -8.81 2.03 97.29
N LYS A 91 -9.60 2.64 96.39
CA LYS A 91 -9.41 4.02 95.92
C LYS A 91 -10.22 5.06 96.72
N ARG A 92 -11.10 4.64 97.64
CA ARG A 92 -11.85 5.52 98.54
C ARG A 92 -11.39 5.27 99.98
N SER A 93 -11.23 6.32 100.77
CA SER A 93 -11.14 6.18 102.23
C SER A 93 -12.44 5.54 102.74
N LEU A 94 -12.32 4.51 103.58
CA LEU A 94 -13.47 3.91 104.25
C LEU A 94 -14.16 4.99 105.09
N LYS A 95 -15.45 5.24 104.85
CA LYS A 95 -16.27 6.10 105.71
C LYS A 95 -16.43 5.44 107.08
N HIS A 96 -16.34 6.22 108.15
CA HIS A 96 -16.39 5.75 109.53
C HIS A 96 -17.77 5.12 109.83
N PHE A 97 -17.82 4.04 110.62
CA PHE A 97 -19.04 3.23 110.84
C PHE A 97 -20.24 3.99 111.47
N LYS A 98 -20.06 5.24 111.91
CA LYS A 98 -21.12 6.09 112.48
C LYS A 98 -22.00 6.79 111.45
N ASP A 99 -21.59 6.81 110.17
CA ASP A 99 -22.35 7.50 109.10
C ASP A 99 -23.28 6.55 108.32
N ILE A 100 -23.53 5.35 108.85
CA ILE A 100 -24.48 4.37 108.32
C ILE A 100 -25.59 4.23 109.36
N GLN A 101 -26.68 4.98 109.19
CA GLN A 101 -27.96 4.69 109.84
C GLN A 101 -28.80 3.88 108.86
N PRO A 102 -29.00 2.57 109.08
CA PRO A 102 -29.97 1.79 108.32
C PRO A 102 -31.38 2.07 108.86
N GLU A 103 -32.26 2.62 108.03
CA GLU A 103 -33.71 2.56 108.30
C GLU A 103 -34.16 1.10 108.14
N THR A 104 -34.25 0.40 109.25
CA THR A 104 -34.96 -0.88 109.33
C THR A 104 -36.44 -0.61 109.61
N LEU A 105 -37.27 -0.82 108.60
CA LEU A 105 -38.68 -1.13 108.77
C LEU A 105 -38.80 -2.50 109.45
N ASP A 106 -39.28 -2.48 110.69
CA ASP A 106 -40.18 -3.46 111.33
C ASP A 106 -39.91 -3.54 112.83
N ASN A 107 -40.83 -3.00 113.63
CA ASN A 107 -41.51 -3.72 114.70
C ASN A 107 -42.37 -2.76 115.55
N TYR A 108 -43.66 -3.04 115.54
CA TYR A 108 -44.66 -2.53 116.47
C TYR A 108 -44.21 -2.70 117.94
N ARG A 109 -44.08 -1.58 118.66
CA ARG A 109 -44.48 -1.49 120.08
C ARG A 109 -44.71 -0.03 120.47
N GLY A 110 -45.94 0.30 120.81
CA GLY A 110 -46.34 1.63 121.25
C GLY A 110 -45.61 2.06 122.52
N LYS A 111 -44.84 3.15 122.39
CA LYS A 111 -44.50 4.07 123.48
C LYS A 111 -44.68 5.47 122.92
N ASN A 112 -45.51 6.28 123.57
CA ASN A 112 -45.71 7.68 123.21
C ASN A 112 -44.41 8.45 123.46
N CYS A 113 -43.62 8.64 122.41
CA CYS A 113 -42.38 9.40 122.44
C CYS A 113 -42.65 10.81 121.90
N PHE A 114 -43.08 11.74 122.76
CA PHE A 114 -43.09 13.15 122.38
C PHE A 114 -41.65 13.66 122.28
N LYS A 115 -41.30 14.32 121.17
CA LYS A 115 -39.99 14.99 120.98
C LYS A 115 -39.82 16.06 122.07
N ASP A 116 -38.60 16.34 122.55
CA ASP A 116 -38.39 17.30 123.66
C ASP A 116 -38.94 18.72 123.37
N ASN A 117 -38.98 19.14 122.10
CA ASN A 117 -39.63 20.39 121.69
C ASN A 117 -41.15 20.34 121.84
N GLN A 118 -41.77 19.18 121.63
CA GLN A 118 -43.20 18.97 121.87
C GLN A 118 -43.51 18.86 123.36
N LYS A 119 -42.59 18.32 124.18
CA LYS A 119 -42.75 18.34 125.65
C LYS A 119 -42.75 19.76 126.21
N LYS A 120 -41.88 20.66 125.69
CA LYS A 120 -41.89 22.08 126.07
C LYS A 120 -43.21 22.75 125.67
N LEU A 121 -43.68 22.52 124.45
CA LEU A 121 -44.95 23.07 123.99
C LEU A 121 -46.15 22.51 124.78
N ILE A 122 -46.12 21.21 125.15
CA ILE A 122 -47.14 20.58 125.99
C ILE A 122 -47.08 21.11 127.43
N GLN A 123 -45.89 21.36 127.98
CA GLN A 123 -45.71 21.99 129.29
C GLN A 123 -46.19 23.44 129.30
N GLU A 124 -45.91 24.21 128.25
CA GLU A 124 -46.38 25.58 128.08
C GLU A 124 -47.90 25.63 127.89
N ALA A 125 -48.47 24.73 127.08
CA ALA A 125 -49.90 24.56 126.95
C ALA A 125 -50.57 24.11 128.27
N LEU A 126 -49.94 23.24 129.06
CA LEU A 126 -50.38 22.83 130.40
C LEU A 126 -50.30 23.98 131.41
N ASN A 127 -49.29 24.84 131.30
CA ASN A 127 -49.16 26.03 132.15
C ASN A 127 -50.25 27.05 131.79
N VAL A 128 -50.51 27.30 130.50
CA VAL A 128 -51.62 28.16 130.06
C VAL A 128 -52.97 27.57 130.49
N ALA A 129 -53.15 26.25 130.41
CA ALA A 129 -54.36 25.59 130.89
C ALA A 129 -54.52 25.71 132.42
N LYS A 130 -53.44 25.55 133.21
CA LYS A 130 -53.42 25.78 134.66
C LYS A 130 -53.68 27.24 135.03
N GLU A 131 -53.13 28.20 134.28
CA GLU A 131 -53.38 29.63 134.46
C GLU A 131 -54.85 29.98 134.20
N ARG A 132 -55.47 29.37 133.18
CA ARG A 132 -56.91 29.52 132.91
C ARG A 132 -57.79 28.87 133.98
N GLN A 133 -57.41 27.69 134.50
CA GLN A 133 -58.17 26.97 135.53
C GLN A 133 -58.12 27.66 136.92
N ASN A 134 -57.06 28.44 137.20
CA ASN A 134 -56.93 29.24 138.42
C ASN A 134 -57.59 30.64 138.33
N GLN A 135 -58.14 31.02 137.17
CA GLN A 135 -58.84 32.30 136.95
C GLN A 135 -60.36 32.21 137.18
N ASP A 136 -60.90 31.05 137.57
CA ASP A 136 -62.35 30.82 137.74
C ASP A 136 -62.92 31.16 139.15
N LYS A 137 -62.28 32.08 139.88
CA LYS A 137 -62.91 32.72 141.06
C LYS A 137 -62.58 34.22 141.12
N GLY A 138 -63.47 35.01 140.53
CA GLY A 138 -63.83 36.35 140.99
C GLY A 138 -62.73 37.42 140.98
N ASN A 139 -62.69 38.19 139.90
CA ASN A 139 -62.52 39.66 139.97
C ASN A 139 -62.81 40.27 138.60
N PHE A 140 -64.06 40.71 138.39
CA PHE A 140 -64.36 41.75 137.41
C PHE A 140 -63.70 43.05 137.90
N LYS A 141 -62.43 43.25 137.56
CA LYS A 141 -61.88 44.60 137.52
C LYS A 141 -62.50 45.25 136.29
N ASN A 142 -63.19 46.36 136.48
CA ASN A 142 -63.58 47.23 135.38
C ASN A 142 -62.29 47.59 134.64
N GLU A 143 -62.10 47.04 133.43
CA GLU A 143 -60.94 47.34 132.60
C GLU A 143 -60.83 48.86 132.49
N SER A 144 -59.64 49.39 132.76
CA SER A 144 -59.42 50.83 132.63
C SER A 144 -59.66 51.21 131.17
N LEU A 145 -60.24 52.38 130.88
CA LEU A 145 -60.49 52.82 129.50
C LEU A 145 -59.22 52.73 128.62
N ASN A 146 -58.05 52.88 129.23
CA ASN A 146 -56.74 52.70 128.60
C ASN A 146 -56.44 51.24 128.19
N GLU A 147 -56.88 50.23 128.93
CA GLU A 147 -56.70 48.81 128.59
C GLU A 147 -57.56 48.42 127.38
N ILE A 148 -58.83 48.85 127.33
CA ILE A 148 -59.71 48.65 126.16
C ILE A 148 -59.13 49.38 124.94
N LEU A 149 -58.61 50.59 125.13
CA LEU A 149 -57.93 51.33 124.06
C LEU A 149 -56.69 50.57 123.57
N ASN A 150 -55.90 49.99 124.47
CA ASN A 150 -54.73 49.20 124.11
C ASN A 150 -55.10 47.90 123.40
N GLN A 151 -56.10 47.15 123.88
CA GLN A 151 -56.63 45.96 123.20
C GLN A 151 -57.14 46.30 121.79
N ARG A 152 -57.85 47.43 121.61
CA ARG A 152 -58.29 47.90 120.29
C ARG A 152 -57.13 48.30 119.39
N LYS A 153 -56.09 48.93 119.94
CA LYS A 153 -54.85 49.25 119.19
C LYS A 153 -54.11 47.98 118.79
N GLU A 154 -54.03 46.99 119.65
CA GLU A 154 -53.42 45.69 119.34
C GLU A 154 -54.24 44.95 118.27
N MET A 155 -55.56 44.91 118.41
CA MET A 155 -56.46 44.34 117.40
C MET A 155 -56.32 45.07 116.06
N PHE A 156 -56.23 46.40 116.06
CA PHE A 156 -56.01 47.19 114.84
C PHE A 156 -54.62 46.94 114.24
N LEU A 157 -53.57 46.86 115.05
CA LEU A 157 -52.21 46.57 114.57
C LEU A 157 -52.13 45.18 113.94
N VAL A 158 -52.73 44.18 114.58
CA VAL A 158 -52.82 42.81 114.04
C VAL A 158 -53.62 42.82 112.74
N THR A 159 -54.79 43.47 112.71
CA THR A 159 -55.62 43.58 111.50
C THR A 159 -54.87 44.28 110.36
N MET A 160 -54.23 45.42 110.64
CA MET A 160 -53.42 46.15 109.66
C MET A 160 -52.24 45.30 109.17
N SER A 161 -51.55 44.57 110.07
CA SER A 161 -50.46 43.68 109.69
C SER A 161 -50.94 42.50 108.83
N HIS A 162 -52.12 41.95 109.16
CA HIS A 162 -52.75 40.90 108.37
C HIS A 162 -53.09 41.40 106.97
N ASP A 163 -53.67 42.60 106.85
CA ASP A 163 -54.01 43.21 105.56
C ASP A 163 -52.76 43.53 104.73
N ILE A 164 -51.69 44.03 105.35
CA ILE A 164 -50.40 44.26 104.69
C ILE A 164 -49.82 42.93 104.17
N ILE A 165 -49.81 41.89 105.01
CA ILE A 165 -49.31 40.55 104.63
C ILE A 165 -50.19 39.94 103.53
N ALA A 166 -51.52 40.05 103.63
CA ALA A 166 -52.46 39.55 102.63
C ALA A 166 -52.27 40.24 101.28
N ASN A 167 -52.13 41.57 101.29
CA ASN A 167 -51.84 42.35 100.09
C ASN A 167 -50.48 42.00 99.48
N GLU A 168 -49.45 41.81 100.31
CA GLU A 168 -48.13 41.41 99.84
C GLU A 168 -48.14 39.97 99.28
N ILE A 169 -48.85 39.04 99.91
CA ILE A 169 -49.08 37.69 99.39
C ILE A 169 -49.77 37.75 98.02
N ASN A 170 -50.81 38.58 97.87
CA ASN A 170 -51.52 38.74 96.60
C ASN A 170 -50.62 39.37 95.52
N ARG A 171 -49.77 40.34 95.89
CA ARG A 171 -48.77 40.92 94.98
C ARG A 171 -47.76 39.86 94.50
N ILE A 172 -47.24 39.04 95.40
CA ILE A 172 -46.29 37.96 95.07
C ILE A 172 -46.96 36.90 94.19
N LYS A 173 -48.22 36.54 94.48
CA LYS A 173 -49.01 35.62 93.65
C LYS A 173 -49.18 36.15 92.23
N LYS A 174 -49.60 37.40 92.07
CA LYS A 174 -49.71 38.03 90.75
C LYS A 174 -48.37 38.05 90.00
N LEU A 175 -47.29 38.42 90.70
CA LEU A 175 -45.95 38.38 90.11
C LEU A 175 -45.52 36.96 89.71
N SER A 176 -45.94 35.94 90.47
CA SER A 176 -45.71 34.53 90.14
C SER A 176 -46.51 34.10 88.90
N GLU A 177 -47.78 34.48 88.82
CA GLU A 177 -48.66 34.20 87.67
C GLU A 177 -48.15 34.89 86.39
N ASP A 178 -47.77 36.17 86.46
CA ASP A 178 -47.21 36.91 85.33
C ASP A 178 -45.90 36.26 84.84
N ARG A 179 -45.06 35.78 85.77
CA ARG A 179 -43.84 35.03 85.44
C ARG A 179 -44.15 33.68 84.81
N GLU A 180 -45.12 32.95 85.33
CA GLU A 180 -45.55 31.66 84.78
C GLU A 180 -46.11 31.83 83.36
N GLN A 181 -46.95 32.84 83.13
CA GLN A 181 -47.46 33.16 81.79
C GLN A 181 -46.35 33.57 80.82
N ALA A 182 -45.38 34.38 81.27
CA ALA A 182 -44.22 34.73 80.46
C ALA A 182 -43.37 33.50 80.09
N LEU A 183 -43.18 32.58 81.03
CA LEU A 183 -42.47 31.32 80.80
C LEU A 183 -43.23 30.43 79.80
N ILE A 184 -44.56 30.26 79.97
CA ILE A 184 -45.39 29.49 79.04
C ILE A 184 -45.37 30.09 77.64
N SER A 185 -45.45 31.42 77.52
CA SER A 185 -45.37 32.10 76.23
C SER A 185 -44.00 31.89 75.58
N SER A 186 -42.91 31.99 76.35
CA SER A 186 -41.55 31.74 75.85
C SER A 186 -41.36 30.27 75.42
N GLU A 187 -41.88 29.32 76.20
CA GLU A 187 -41.86 27.89 75.86
C GLU A 187 -42.63 27.63 74.57
N LYS A 188 -43.80 28.26 74.39
CA LYS A 188 -44.60 28.14 73.17
C LYS A 188 -43.87 28.71 71.96
N MET A 189 -43.24 29.88 72.08
CA MET A 189 -42.43 30.46 71.01
C MET A 189 -41.26 29.55 70.64
N LEU A 190 -40.56 28.99 71.63
CA LEU A 190 -39.45 28.07 71.38
C LEU A 190 -39.90 26.77 70.69
N LYS A 191 -41.08 26.24 71.07
CA LYS A 191 -41.70 25.09 70.37
C LYS A 191 -42.03 25.42 68.92
N GLN A 192 -42.60 26.60 68.65
CA GLN A 192 -42.90 27.05 67.29
C GLN A 192 -41.62 27.23 66.46
N ASP A 193 -40.57 27.82 67.03
CA ASP A 193 -39.28 27.98 66.36
C ASP A 193 -38.62 26.62 66.07
N TYR A 194 -38.72 25.67 67.00
CA TYR A 194 -38.25 24.30 66.78
C TYR A 194 -39.00 23.62 65.62
N GLU A 195 -40.34 23.73 65.58
CA GLU A 195 -41.13 23.19 64.47
C GLU A 195 -40.80 23.86 63.13
N ASN A 196 -40.63 25.18 63.13
CA ASN A 196 -40.23 25.93 61.94
C ASN A 196 -38.84 25.50 61.46
N PHE A 197 -37.90 25.28 62.37
CA PHE A 197 -36.56 24.79 62.05
C PHE A 197 -36.59 23.37 61.48
N GLN A 198 -37.39 22.46 62.05
CA GLN A 198 -37.55 21.12 61.50
C GLN A 198 -38.15 21.16 60.09
N LYS A 199 -39.21 21.96 59.88
CA LYS A 199 -39.79 22.18 58.54
C LYS A 199 -38.75 22.71 57.56
N TYR A 200 -37.92 23.67 57.97
CA TYR A 200 -36.84 24.20 57.14
C TYR A 200 -35.80 23.14 56.78
N LEU A 201 -35.38 22.32 57.75
CA LEU A 201 -34.45 21.21 57.50
C LEU A 201 -35.03 20.20 56.52
N ASP A 202 -36.31 19.84 56.67
CA ASP A 202 -36.95 18.88 55.79
C ASP A 202 -37.18 19.45 54.40
N GLN A 203 -37.56 20.73 54.27
CA GLN A 203 -37.62 21.42 52.98
C GLN A 203 -36.25 21.48 52.31
N ASN A 204 -35.18 21.78 53.04
CA ASN A 204 -33.84 21.84 52.48
C ASN A 204 -33.36 20.44 52.01
N LYS A 205 -33.61 19.40 52.82
CA LYS A 205 -33.33 18.01 52.41
C LYS A 205 -34.11 17.64 51.14
N GLN A 206 -35.39 17.99 51.08
CA GLN A 206 -36.24 17.71 49.91
C GLN A 206 -35.73 18.46 48.68
N GLN A 207 -35.40 19.75 48.81
CA GLN A 207 -34.82 20.53 47.72
C GLN A 207 -33.50 19.94 47.22
N ARG A 208 -32.65 19.43 48.11
CA ARG A 208 -31.40 18.75 47.74
C ARG A 208 -31.69 17.47 46.96
N ILE A 209 -32.62 16.64 47.42
CA ILE A 209 -33.02 15.41 46.74
C ILE A 209 -33.64 15.72 45.38
N ASP A 210 -34.54 16.69 45.30
CA ASP A 210 -35.17 17.11 44.04
C ASP A 210 -34.12 17.64 43.05
N ALA A 211 -33.12 18.40 43.52
CA ALA A 211 -32.02 18.87 42.70
C ALA A 211 -31.14 17.71 42.19
N GLU A 212 -30.85 16.73 43.05
CA GLU A 212 -30.11 15.52 42.70
C GLU A 212 -30.86 14.69 41.65
N GLN A 213 -32.15 14.43 41.85
CA GLN A 213 -32.99 13.71 40.90
C GLN A 213 -33.08 14.43 39.54
N ARG A 214 -33.21 15.77 39.54
CA ARG A 214 -33.18 16.55 38.30
C ARG A 214 -31.83 16.43 37.60
N ALA A 215 -30.72 16.48 38.33
CA ALA A 215 -29.39 16.30 37.77
C ALA A 215 -29.19 14.90 37.18
N GLU A 216 -29.65 13.86 37.88
CA GLU A 216 -29.63 12.47 37.39
C GLU A 216 -30.48 12.28 36.14
N ALA A 217 -31.70 12.85 36.11
CA ALA A 217 -32.57 12.79 34.94
C ALA A 217 -31.94 13.46 33.71
N LEU A 218 -31.35 14.65 33.89
CA LEU A 218 -30.60 15.34 32.83
C LEU A 218 -29.38 14.52 32.38
N ASN A 219 -28.64 13.92 33.31
CA ASN A 219 -27.49 13.09 32.97
C ASN A 219 -27.89 11.80 32.22
N LYS A 220 -29.04 11.21 32.57
CA LYS A 220 -29.62 10.06 31.85
C LYS A 220 -29.99 10.45 30.41
N GLN A 221 -30.67 11.58 30.22
CA GLN A 221 -30.98 12.09 28.87
C GLN A 221 -29.72 12.40 28.07
N ARG A 222 -28.70 13.01 28.71
CA ARG A 222 -27.39 13.26 28.09
C ARG A 222 -26.74 11.95 27.62
N ARG A 223 -26.72 10.93 28.48
CA ARG A 223 -26.15 9.61 28.15
C ARG A 223 -26.91 8.94 27.01
N GLN A 224 -28.24 9.03 26.98
CA GLN A 224 -29.05 8.50 25.87
C GLN A 224 -28.71 9.20 24.54
N LYS A 225 -28.61 10.54 24.54
CA LYS A 225 -28.17 11.30 23.36
C LYS A 225 -26.77 10.94 22.92
N GLU A 226 -25.83 10.73 23.86
CA GLU A 226 -24.46 10.31 23.53
C GLU A 226 -24.41 8.94 22.86
N VAL A 227 -25.21 7.97 23.32
CA VAL A 227 -25.35 6.66 22.67
C VAL A 227 -25.92 6.82 21.26
N MET A 228 -26.98 7.63 21.09
CA MET A 228 -27.56 7.90 19.77
C MET A 228 -26.55 8.54 18.82
N ILE A 229 -25.73 9.49 19.29
CA ILE A 229 -24.65 10.09 18.50
C ILE A 229 -23.64 9.03 18.08
N LYS A 230 -23.25 8.12 18.98
CA LYS A 230 -22.34 7.01 18.65
C LYS A 230 -22.93 6.08 17.61
N GLU A 231 -24.21 5.74 17.71
CA GLU A 231 -24.93 4.92 16.73
C GLU A 231 -25.02 5.60 15.36
N ILE A 232 -25.33 6.90 15.32
CA ILE A 232 -25.36 7.68 14.08
C ILE A 232 -23.97 7.76 13.46
N ASN A 233 -22.93 7.99 14.26
CA ASN A 233 -21.55 8.04 13.78
C ASN A 233 -21.11 6.69 13.22
N LEU A 234 -21.51 5.58 13.84
CA LEU A 234 -21.27 4.24 13.29
C LEU A 234 -21.98 4.04 11.95
N LYS A 235 -23.26 4.42 11.84
CA LYS A 235 -24.00 4.37 10.56
C LYS A 235 -23.36 5.26 9.49
N LEU A 236 -22.84 6.41 9.89
CA LEU A 236 -22.15 7.33 9.00
C LEU A 236 -20.85 6.73 8.48
N THR A 237 -20.06 6.06 9.32
CA THR A 237 -18.83 5.40 8.87
C THR A 237 -19.14 4.21 7.98
N THR A 238 -20.19 3.42 8.27
CA THR A 238 -20.60 2.31 7.39
C THR A 238 -21.08 2.81 6.03
N ILE A 239 -21.94 3.84 5.99
CA ILE A 239 -22.42 4.42 4.73
C ILE A 239 -21.27 5.06 3.95
N ARG A 240 -20.30 5.72 4.62
CA ARG A 240 -19.11 6.26 3.95
C ARG A 240 -18.25 5.16 3.33
N ALA A 241 -18.05 4.05 4.04
CA ALA A 241 -17.31 2.91 3.51
C ALA A 241 -18.05 2.27 2.32
N GLU A 242 -19.37 2.12 2.42
CA GLU A 242 -20.22 1.62 1.33
C GLU A 242 -20.20 2.56 0.12
N LYS A 243 -20.29 3.87 0.34
CA LYS A 243 -20.14 4.89 -0.70
C LYS A 243 -18.79 4.78 -1.39
N SER A 244 -17.69 4.72 -0.63
CA SER A 244 -16.34 4.58 -1.20
C SER A 244 -16.20 3.29 -2.01
N ARG A 245 -16.77 2.17 -1.54
CA ARG A 245 -16.79 0.90 -2.28
C ARG A 245 -17.60 1.00 -3.56
N ASN A 246 -18.78 1.62 -3.51
CA ASN A 246 -19.63 1.80 -4.67
C ASN A 246 -19.00 2.77 -5.69
N GLU A 247 -18.27 3.79 -5.24
CA GLU A 247 -17.49 4.70 -6.09
C GLU A 247 -16.37 3.96 -6.83
N GLU A 248 -15.64 3.06 -6.16
CA GLU A 248 -14.62 2.22 -6.79
C GLU A 248 -15.23 1.25 -7.81
N ILE A 249 -16.34 0.60 -7.45
CA ILE A 249 -17.09 -0.28 -8.37
C ILE A 249 -17.60 0.51 -9.58
N LEU A 250 -18.14 1.71 -9.36
CA LEU A 250 -18.61 2.60 -10.42
C LEU A 250 -17.46 3.04 -11.33
N ALA A 251 -16.28 3.36 -10.78
CA ALA A 251 -15.10 3.67 -11.57
C ALA A 251 -14.71 2.48 -12.46
N GLY A 252 -14.69 1.25 -11.91
CA GLY A 252 -14.46 0.05 -12.70
C GLY A 252 -15.51 -0.16 -13.81
N TYR A 253 -16.79 0.05 -13.51
CA TYR A 253 -17.84 -0.02 -14.54
C TYR A 253 -17.72 1.09 -15.59
N LYS A 254 -17.26 2.29 -15.24
CA LYS A 254 -16.96 3.36 -16.20
C LYS A 254 -15.80 2.98 -17.12
N GLU A 255 -14.72 2.43 -16.59
CA GLU A 255 -13.61 1.92 -17.40
C GLU A 255 -14.09 0.81 -18.36
N HIS A 256 -14.95 -0.09 -17.89
CA HIS A 256 -15.57 -1.10 -18.75
C HIS A 256 -16.49 -0.50 -19.81
N LYS A 257 -17.31 0.52 -19.47
CA LYS A 257 -18.15 1.26 -20.42
C LYS A 257 -17.29 1.93 -21.50
N GLU A 258 -16.24 2.66 -21.11
CA GLU A 258 -15.31 3.29 -22.04
C GLU A 258 -14.60 2.28 -22.96
N PHE A 259 -14.24 1.11 -22.42
CA PHE A 259 -13.65 0.04 -23.20
C PHE A 259 -14.63 -0.53 -24.24
N LEU A 260 -15.88 -0.78 -23.84
CA LEU A 260 -16.93 -1.26 -24.73
C LEU A 260 -17.30 -0.22 -25.79
N ASP A 261 -17.34 1.06 -25.45
CA ASP A 261 -17.59 2.15 -26.40
C ASP A 261 -16.49 2.23 -27.47
N LYS A 262 -15.22 1.93 -27.13
CA LYS A 262 -14.11 1.83 -28.11
C LYS A 262 -14.24 0.63 -29.06
N LEU A 263 -14.87 -0.44 -28.61
CA LEU A 263 -15.11 -1.65 -29.39
C LEU A 263 -16.41 -1.60 -30.19
N ALA A 264 -17.32 -0.69 -29.85
CA ALA A 264 -18.58 -0.54 -30.52
C ALA A 264 -18.36 -0.18 -32.00
N PRO A 265 -19.11 -0.80 -32.93
CA PRO A 265 -19.03 -0.44 -34.35
C PRO A 265 -19.34 1.04 -34.58
N LYS A 266 -18.63 1.62 -35.56
CA LYS A 266 -18.77 3.04 -35.91
C LYS A 266 -20.19 3.42 -36.29
N ASP A 267 -20.94 2.52 -36.93
CA ASP A 267 -22.34 2.74 -37.33
C ASP A 267 -23.25 3.00 -36.12
N TRP A 268 -23.04 2.29 -35.01
CA TRP A 268 -23.81 2.47 -33.77
C TRP A 268 -23.46 3.79 -33.08
N GLU A 269 -22.17 4.14 -33.05
CA GLU A 269 -21.70 5.42 -32.50
C GLU A 269 -22.25 6.60 -33.31
N GLU A 270 -22.25 6.51 -34.64
CA GLU A 270 -22.85 7.52 -35.51
C GLU A 270 -24.35 7.69 -35.26
N GLU A 271 -25.10 6.60 -35.04
CA GLU A 271 -26.52 6.68 -34.70
C GLU A 271 -26.76 7.33 -33.32
N LYS A 272 -25.93 6.99 -32.32
CA LYS A 272 -25.96 7.61 -30.99
C LYS A 272 -25.71 9.11 -31.09
N GLN A 273 -24.67 9.53 -31.83
CA GLN A 273 -24.35 10.94 -32.05
C GLN A 273 -25.48 11.67 -32.79
N ARG A 274 -26.10 11.05 -33.81
CA ARG A 274 -27.26 11.65 -34.50
C ARG A 274 -28.43 11.90 -33.56
N LYS A 275 -28.74 10.95 -32.66
CA LYS A 275 -29.80 11.12 -31.65
C LYS A 275 -29.44 12.18 -30.60
N LYS A 276 -28.16 12.24 -30.19
CA LYS A 276 -27.64 13.30 -29.30
C LYS A 276 -27.84 14.68 -29.91
N ILE A 277 -27.47 14.87 -31.18
CA ILE A 277 -27.65 16.13 -31.91
C ILE A 277 -29.14 16.49 -32.01
N GLN A 278 -30.01 15.54 -32.33
CA GLN A 278 -31.47 15.79 -32.36
C GLN A 278 -32.03 16.23 -31.01
N LEU A 279 -31.52 15.66 -29.91
CA LEU A 279 -31.92 16.06 -28.57
C LEU A 279 -31.43 17.47 -28.24
N VAL A 280 -30.16 17.78 -28.55
CA VAL A 280 -29.59 19.12 -28.39
C VAL A 280 -30.39 20.15 -29.19
N ASP A 281 -30.77 19.85 -30.43
CA ASP A 281 -31.59 20.74 -31.26
C ASP A 281 -32.99 20.97 -30.67
N LYS A 282 -33.62 19.93 -30.10
CA LYS A 282 -34.91 20.08 -29.40
C LYS A 282 -34.77 20.95 -28.15
N LEU A 283 -33.78 20.68 -27.31
CA LEU A 283 -33.51 21.45 -26.09
C LEU A 283 -33.17 22.90 -26.41
N LYS A 284 -32.46 23.14 -27.52
CA LYS A 284 -32.17 24.48 -28.03
C LYS A 284 -33.45 25.24 -28.35
N LEU A 285 -34.37 24.61 -29.08
CA LEU A 285 -35.65 25.23 -29.43
C LEU A 285 -36.48 25.55 -28.18
N GLU A 286 -36.60 24.61 -27.23
CA GLU A 286 -37.29 24.83 -25.96
C GLU A 286 -36.65 25.93 -25.12
N PHE A 287 -35.31 26.02 -25.12
CA PHE A 287 -34.58 27.05 -24.40
C PHE A 287 -34.83 28.45 -24.99
N ILE A 288 -34.81 28.56 -26.32
CA ILE A 288 -35.12 29.80 -27.03
C ILE A 288 -36.56 30.23 -26.75
N GLU A 289 -37.52 29.29 -26.83
CA GLU A 289 -38.94 29.54 -26.55
C GLU A 289 -39.16 30.06 -25.12
N LYS A 290 -38.61 29.36 -24.10
CA LYS A 290 -38.67 29.81 -22.69
C LYS A 290 -38.07 31.20 -22.47
N GLN A 291 -36.94 31.51 -23.11
CA GLN A 291 -36.29 32.82 -23.00
C GLN A 291 -37.08 33.92 -23.72
N GLN A 292 -37.71 33.61 -24.85
CA GLN A 292 -38.59 34.54 -25.56
C GLN A 292 -39.88 34.83 -24.79
N ASP A 293 -40.50 33.80 -24.20
CA ASP A 293 -41.71 33.97 -23.39
C ASP A 293 -41.48 34.83 -22.16
N SER A 294 -40.37 34.60 -21.45
CA SER A 294 -39.99 35.40 -20.29
C SER A 294 -39.62 36.86 -20.65
N LEU A 295 -39.09 37.11 -21.85
CA LEU A 295 -38.91 38.47 -22.39
C LEU A 295 -40.24 39.12 -22.78
N ASN A 296 -41.15 38.37 -23.39
CA ASN A 296 -42.49 38.85 -23.77
C ASN A 296 -43.35 39.18 -22.54
N GLU A 297 -43.27 38.38 -21.47
CA GLU A 297 -43.92 38.67 -20.19
C GLU A 297 -43.40 39.96 -19.54
N ARG A 298 -42.08 40.20 -19.59
CA ARG A 298 -41.47 41.45 -19.09
C ARG A 298 -41.93 42.67 -19.90
N ASN A 299 -42.07 42.53 -21.22
CA ASN A 299 -42.55 43.60 -22.09
C ASN A 299 -44.07 43.88 -21.95
N ASN A 300 -44.88 42.85 -21.68
CA ASN A 300 -46.32 43.00 -21.41
C ASN A 300 -46.61 43.65 -20.06
N LYS A 301 -45.75 43.49 -19.05
CA LYS A 301 -45.87 44.21 -17.76
C LYS A 301 -45.45 45.69 -17.86
N GLY A 302 -44.64 46.07 -18.86
CA GLY A 302 -44.13 47.44 -19.05
C GLY A 302 -44.94 48.34 -20.01
N SER A 303 -45.93 47.81 -20.72
CA SER A 303 -46.65 48.53 -21.79
C SER A 303 -48.00 49.11 -21.33
N LYS A 304 -47.95 50.01 -20.35
CA LYS A 304 -49.00 51.01 -20.09
C LYS A 304 -48.40 52.41 -20.13
N GLN A 305 -47.78 52.81 -21.24
CA GLN A 305 -47.66 54.23 -21.61
C GLN A 305 -47.01 54.41 -22.99
N LYS A 306 -47.62 55.31 -23.77
CA LYS A 306 -47.13 55.98 -24.99
C LYS A 306 -47.18 55.17 -26.29
N LYS A 307 -48.27 55.38 -27.03
CA LYS A 307 -48.28 55.37 -28.49
C LYS A 307 -47.95 56.79 -28.94
N ASP A 308 -46.77 57.00 -29.52
CA ASP A 308 -46.60 57.96 -30.60
C ASP A 308 -45.30 57.75 -31.37
N SER A 309 -45.38 58.11 -32.65
CA SER A 309 -44.33 58.20 -33.67
C SER A 309 -43.86 56.89 -34.34
N GLY A 310 -44.12 56.82 -35.64
CA GLY A 310 -43.55 55.83 -36.53
C GLY A 310 -42.14 56.20 -36.97
N PHE A 311 -41.27 55.21 -37.07
CA PHE A 311 -40.17 55.13 -38.02
C PHE A 311 -39.50 53.74 -37.98
N SER A 312 -39.17 53.22 -39.18
CA SER A 312 -38.26 52.09 -39.47
C SER A 312 -38.64 50.66 -39.04
N GLN A 313 -39.34 49.95 -39.94
CA GLN A 313 -39.59 48.50 -39.89
C GLN A 313 -38.36 47.62 -40.22
N THR A 314 -37.20 48.18 -40.55
CA THR A 314 -36.03 47.40 -41.01
C THR A 314 -35.04 47.04 -39.88
N ASN A 315 -34.90 47.86 -38.83
CA ASN A 315 -33.95 47.62 -37.72
C ASN A 315 -34.47 46.69 -36.60
N THR A 316 -35.75 46.29 -36.64
CA THR A 316 -36.34 45.44 -35.59
C THR A 316 -36.05 43.95 -35.80
N LEU A 317 -35.93 43.51 -37.06
CA LEU A 317 -35.63 42.12 -37.40
C LEU A 317 -34.17 41.78 -37.10
N GLU A 318 -33.22 42.65 -37.46
CA GLU A 318 -31.80 42.48 -37.12
C GLU A 318 -31.57 42.45 -35.61
N LYS A 319 -32.23 43.32 -34.84
CA LYS A 319 -32.14 43.32 -33.37
C LYS A 319 -32.70 42.04 -32.75
N LYS A 320 -33.82 41.52 -33.28
CA LYS A 320 -34.38 40.23 -32.86
C LYS A 320 -33.46 39.06 -33.21
N GLN A 321 -32.86 39.06 -34.40
CA GLN A 321 -31.88 38.04 -34.80
C GLN A 321 -30.64 38.06 -33.92
N LEU A 322 -30.08 39.25 -33.64
CA LEU A 322 -28.95 39.40 -32.71
C LEU A 322 -29.28 38.95 -31.28
N GLN A 323 -30.53 39.10 -30.86
CA GLN A 323 -30.99 38.63 -29.54
C GLN A 323 -31.14 37.10 -29.51
N ILE A 324 -31.67 36.49 -30.57
CA ILE A 324 -31.74 35.03 -30.72
C ILE A 324 -30.33 34.44 -30.75
N GLN A 325 -29.41 34.99 -31.53
CA GLN A 325 -28.01 34.54 -31.57
C GLN A 325 -27.32 34.60 -30.20
N LYS A 326 -27.61 35.63 -29.39
CA LYS A 326 -27.10 35.69 -28.01
C LYS A 326 -27.66 34.57 -27.14
N ILE A 327 -28.95 34.25 -27.26
CA ILE A 327 -29.60 33.16 -26.53
C ILE A 327 -29.07 31.79 -27.00
N GLU A 328 -28.84 31.63 -28.29
CA GLU A 328 -28.23 30.42 -28.86
C GLU A 328 -26.80 30.23 -28.34
N ASN A 329 -25.98 31.29 -28.34
CA ASN A 329 -24.63 31.22 -27.79
C ASN A 329 -24.64 30.89 -26.29
N GLN A 330 -25.61 31.42 -25.54
CA GLN A 330 -25.83 31.04 -24.14
C GLN A 330 -26.17 29.55 -24.00
N PHE A 331 -27.08 29.03 -24.83
CA PHE A 331 -27.41 27.60 -24.84
C PHE A 331 -26.19 26.72 -25.15
N TYR A 332 -25.43 27.01 -26.22
CA TYR A 332 -24.24 26.22 -26.55
C TYR A 332 -23.17 26.28 -25.45
N SER A 333 -23.00 27.43 -24.78
CA SER A 333 -22.11 27.52 -23.62
C SER A 333 -22.58 26.72 -22.39
N LEU A 334 -23.88 26.47 -22.26
CA LEU A 334 -24.43 25.60 -21.20
C LEU A 334 -24.22 24.13 -21.56
N VAL A 335 -24.36 23.78 -22.84
CA VAL A 335 -24.07 22.45 -23.37
C VAL A 335 -22.59 22.11 -23.24
N GLU A 336 -21.68 23.05 -23.53
CA GLU A 336 -20.23 22.83 -23.43
C GLU A 336 -19.74 22.64 -21.98
N LYS A 337 -20.51 23.11 -20.99
CA LYS A 337 -20.22 22.93 -19.56
C LYS A 337 -20.87 21.69 -18.96
N ASP A 338 -21.57 20.88 -19.76
CA ASP A 338 -22.37 19.72 -19.30
C ASP A 338 -23.36 20.08 -18.18
N GLU A 339 -23.92 21.30 -18.19
CA GLU A 339 -24.85 21.76 -17.15
C GLU A 339 -26.33 21.37 -17.43
N LEU A 340 -26.59 20.60 -18.49
CA LEU A 340 -27.92 20.09 -18.83
C LEU A 340 -28.11 18.64 -18.36
N SER A 341 -28.86 18.47 -17.26
CA SER A 341 -29.27 17.15 -16.74
C SER A 341 -29.85 16.22 -17.80
N ASP A 342 -30.61 16.77 -18.75
CA ASP A 342 -31.25 15.98 -19.82
C ASP A 342 -30.23 15.33 -20.79
N LEU A 343 -29.04 15.91 -20.94
CA LEU A 343 -27.97 15.35 -21.76
C LEU A 343 -27.18 14.27 -21.00
N GLU A 344 -26.95 14.47 -19.71
CA GLU A 344 -26.33 13.47 -18.83
C GLU A 344 -27.23 12.21 -18.72
N ASP A 345 -28.54 12.42 -18.52
CA ASP A 345 -29.54 11.35 -18.50
C ASP A 345 -29.62 10.60 -19.84
N PHE A 346 -29.47 11.29 -20.98
CA PHE A 346 -29.42 10.62 -22.28
C PHE A 346 -28.17 9.74 -22.42
N GLU A 347 -27.01 10.22 -21.97
CA GLU A 347 -25.73 9.51 -22.11
C GLU A 347 -25.61 8.28 -21.19
N ASP A 348 -26.28 8.33 -20.03
CA ASP A 348 -26.35 7.21 -19.10
C ASP A 348 -27.44 6.19 -19.46
N ASN A 349 -28.58 6.64 -19.99
CA ASN A 349 -29.69 5.75 -20.34
C ASN A 349 -29.68 5.24 -21.80
N TYR A 350 -28.74 5.68 -22.64
CA TYR A 350 -28.66 5.19 -24.01
C TYR A 350 -28.28 3.69 -24.05
N PRO A 351 -29.05 2.82 -24.73
CA PRO A 351 -28.79 1.39 -24.73
C PRO A 351 -27.41 1.06 -25.29
N MET A 352 -26.57 0.35 -24.52
CA MET A 352 -25.24 -0.11 -24.96
C MET A 352 -25.31 -1.00 -26.22
N TYR A 353 -24.24 -1.03 -27.01
CA TYR A 353 -24.17 -1.93 -28.16
C TYR A 353 -24.12 -3.41 -27.74
N PHE A 354 -23.26 -3.73 -26.77
CA PHE A 354 -23.08 -5.09 -26.26
C PHE A 354 -24.13 -5.39 -25.18
N GLN A 355 -25.12 -6.21 -25.53
CA GLN A 355 -26.21 -6.62 -24.62
C GLN A 355 -25.96 -8.01 -24.04
N ASN A 356 -25.24 -8.86 -24.77
CA ASN A 356 -24.91 -10.22 -24.37
C ASN A 356 -23.38 -10.41 -24.30
N PRO A 357 -22.84 -11.09 -23.26
CA PRO A 357 -21.41 -11.32 -23.15
C PRO A 357 -20.77 -12.06 -24.34
N GLN A 358 -21.55 -12.93 -25.01
CA GLN A 358 -21.10 -13.69 -26.19
C GLN A 358 -20.71 -12.77 -27.36
N GLN A 359 -21.39 -11.63 -27.54
CA GLN A 359 -21.10 -10.70 -28.63
C GLN A 359 -19.67 -10.17 -28.57
N LEU A 360 -19.16 -9.91 -27.37
CA LEU A 360 -17.79 -9.46 -27.18
C LEU A 360 -16.80 -10.59 -27.52
N GLN A 361 -17.11 -11.81 -27.10
CA GLN A 361 -16.31 -12.99 -27.42
C GLN A 361 -16.28 -13.23 -28.94
N ASP A 362 -17.40 -13.07 -29.64
CA ASP A 362 -17.48 -13.22 -31.09
C ASP A 362 -16.65 -12.15 -31.82
N VAL A 363 -16.65 -10.90 -31.32
CA VAL A 363 -15.79 -9.82 -31.85
C VAL A 363 -14.32 -10.17 -31.65
N PHE A 364 -13.93 -10.67 -30.48
CA PHE A 364 -12.56 -11.11 -30.22
C PHE A 364 -12.16 -12.30 -31.10
N ASN A 365 -13.01 -13.32 -31.20
CA ASN A 365 -12.76 -14.47 -32.08
C ASN A 365 -12.61 -14.00 -33.54
N SER A 366 -13.48 -13.10 -34.02
CA SER A 366 -13.36 -12.54 -35.38
C SER A 366 -12.07 -11.76 -35.57
N LEU A 367 -11.62 -11.00 -34.56
CA LEU A 367 -10.34 -10.29 -34.60
C LEU A 367 -9.15 -11.26 -34.55
N GLU A 368 -9.23 -12.31 -33.75
CA GLU A 368 -8.22 -13.37 -33.69
C GLU A 368 -8.13 -14.11 -35.02
N GLU A 369 -9.25 -14.51 -35.62
CA GLU A 369 -9.32 -15.12 -36.94
C GLU A 369 -8.74 -14.19 -38.01
N LYS A 370 -9.09 -12.90 -38.01
CA LYS A 370 -8.52 -11.91 -38.94
C LYS A 370 -7.03 -11.72 -38.73
N ASN A 371 -6.56 -11.66 -37.49
CA ASN A 371 -5.14 -11.52 -37.18
C ASN A 371 -4.37 -12.78 -37.60
N LEU A 372 -4.91 -13.96 -37.35
CA LEU A 372 -4.33 -15.24 -37.77
C LEU A 372 -4.28 -15.34 -39.29
N PHE A 373 -5.37 -14.93 -39.96
CA PHE A 373 -5.43 -14.85 -41.42
C PHE A 373 -4.38 -13.88 -41.97
N LEU A 374 -4.23 -12.68 -41.38
CA LEU A 374 -3.20 -11.73 -41.78
C LEU A 374 -1.79 -12.27 -41.57
N ILE A 375 -1.54 -12.99 -40.47
CA ILE A 375 -0.24 -13.64 -40.21
C ILE A 375 0.03 -14.70 -41.27
N GLN A 376 -0.94 -15.56 -41.55
CA GLN A 376 -0.80 -16.60 -42.58
C GLN A 376 -0.56 -15.99 -43.96
N MET A 377 -1.33 -14.96 -44.32
CA MET A 377 -1.18 -14.26 -45.59
C MET A 377 0.20 -13.58 -45.70
N LYS A 378 0.72 -13.04 -44.60
CA LYS A 378 2.07 -12.46 -44.54
C LYS A 378 3.17 -13.50 -44.67
N GLN A 379 3.00 -14.68 -44.07
CA GLN A 379 3.92 -15.80 -44.23
C GLN A 379 3.93 -16.32 -45.67
N GLU A 380 2.75 -16.43 -46.29
CA GLU A 380 2.63 -16.82 -47.70
C GLU A 380 3.28 -15.79 -48.64
N ASP A 381 3.03 -14.49 -48.42
CA ASP A 381 3.71 -13.40 -49.13
C ASP A 381 5.24 -13.48 -48.97
N GLU A 382 5.72 -13.75 -47.75
CA GLU A 382 7.15 -13.85 -47.45
C GLU A 382 7.77 -15.06 -48.16
N GLN A 383 7.12 -16.22 -48.13
CA GLN A 383 7.56 -17.39 -48.87
C GLN A 383 7.59 -17.13 -50.39
N ASN A 384 6.52 -16.54 -50.94
CA ASN A 384 6.46 -16.17 -52.36
C ASN A 384 7.60 -15.21 -52.75
N LEU A 385 7.91 -14.26 -51.88
CA LEU A 385 9.02 -13.34 -52.08
C LEU A 385 10.38 -14.04 -52.03
N GLU A 386 10.59 -14.98 -51.12
CA GLU A 386 11.82 -15.78 -51.05
C GLU A 386 11.99 -16.68 -52.27
N GLU A 387 10.92 -17.35 -52.71
CA GLU A 387 10.92 -18.15 -53.92
C GLU A 387 11.25 -17.31 -55.16
N LEU A 388 10.65 -16.13 -55.28
CA LEU A 388 10.94 -15.20 -56.37
C LEU A 388 12.38 -14.70 -56.33
N LYS A 389 12.89 -14.34 -55.14
CA LYS A 389 14.31 -13.97 -54.95
C LYS A 389 15.25 -15.10 -55.35
N HIS A 390 14.91 -16.34 -55.00
CA HIS A 390 15.72 -17.51 -55.36
C HIS A 390 15.71 -17.76 -56.87
N LYS A 391 14.54 -17.76 -57.51
CA LYS A 391 14.40 -17.87 -58.98
C LYS A 391 15.18 -16.77 -59.69
N PHE A 392 15.05 -15.52 -59.24
CA PHE A 392 15.80 -14.40 -59.78
C PHE A 392 17.32 -14.58 -59.62
N LYS A 393 17.78 -15.07 -58.47
CA LYS A 393 19.21 -15.36 -58.24
C LYS A 393 19.73 -16.46 -59.17
N GLN A 394 18.97 -17.53 -59.36
CA GLN A 394 19.31 -18.60 -60.30
C GLN A 394 19.38 -18.10 -61.73
N GLU A 395 18.36 -17.36 -62.18
CA GLU A 395 18.30 -16.81 -63.53
C GLU A 395 19.44 -15.80 -63.77
N LYS A 396 19.74 -14.95 -62.78
CA LYS A 396 20.90 -14.05 -62.81
C LYS A 396 22.22 -14.82 -62.92
N GLN A 397 22.38 -15.94 -62.21
CA GLN A 397 23.58 -16.78 -62.32
C GLN A 397 23.70 -17.43 -63.70
N LEU A 398 22.61 -17.98 -64.24
CA LEU A 398 22.57 -18.58 -65.57
C LEU A 398 22.87 -17.54 -66.65
N LEU A 399 22.26 -16.35 -66.57
CA LEU A 399 22.51 -15.27 -67.51
C LEU A 399 23.95 -14.77 -67.44
N ASN A 400 24.51 -14.61 -66.24
CA ASN A 400 25.92 -14.27 -66.08
C ASN A 400 26.86 -15.35 -66.64
N ALA A 401 26.52 -16.64 -66.48
CA ALA A 401 27.28 -17.73 -67.06
C ALA A 401 27.21 -17.71 -68.60
N LYS A 402 26.02 -17.52 -69.17
CA LYS A 402 25.85 -17.33 -70.62
C LYS A 402 26.63 -16.12 -71.13
N ALA A 403 26.58 -14.98 -70.44
CA ALA A 403 27.34 -13.79 -70.79
C ALA A 403 28.86 -14.03 -70.76
N ARG A 404 29.38 -14.74 -69.74
CA ARG A 404 30.79 -15.15 -69.69
C ARG A 404 31.16 -16.09 -70.84
N ASN A 405 30.32 -17.07 -71.14
CA ASN A 405 30.57 -18.00 -72.26
C ASN A 405 30.62 -17.25 -73.60
N LEU A 406 29.66 -16.35 -73.84
CA LEU A 406 29.67 -15.49 -75.03
C LEU A 406 30.91 -14.60 -75.08
N GLN A 407 31.36 -14.07 -73.94
CA GLN A 407 32.59 -13.29 -73.86
C GLN A 407 33.82 -14.14 -74.21
N ILE A 408 33.93 -15.36 -73.67
CA ILE A 408 35.01 -16.30 -74.00
C ILE A 408 34.99 -16.66 -75.49
N GLN A 409 33.81 -16.94 -76.06
CA GLN A 409 33.66 -17.22 -77.50
C GLN A 409 34.09 -16.02 -78.34
N LYS A 410 33.69 -14.80 -77.95
CA LYS A 410 34.10 -13.56 -78.61
C LYS A 410 35.62 -13.40 -78.56
N ASP A 411 36.26 -13.64 -77.43
CA ASP A 411 37.71 -13.51 -77.28
C ASP A 411 38.47 -14.60 -78.04
N LEU A 412 37.94 -15.82 -78.11
CA LEU A 412 38.49 -16.90 -78.94
C LEU A 412 38.40 -16.56 -80.44
N LEU A 413 37.22 -16.12 -80.91
CA LEU A 413 37.03 -15.71 -82.29
C LEU A 413 37.94 -14.53 -82.66
N LYS A 414 38.11 -13.56 -81.76
CA LYS A 414 39.09 -12.48 -81.94
C LYS A 414 40.51 -13.00 -82.11
N LYS A 415 40.96 -13.93 -81.25
CA LYS A 415 42.28 -14.56 -81.39
C LYS A 415 42.43 -15.31 -82.71
N GLN A 416 41.42 -16.08 -83.12
CA GLN A 416 41.43 -16.77 -84.41
C GLN A 416 41.52 -15.77 -85.59
N VAL A 417 40.79 -14.66 -85.52
CA VAL A 417 40.89 -13.59 -86.53
C VAL A 417 42.29 -12.95 -86.53
N GLU A 418 42.91 -12.74 -85.37
CA GLU A 418 44.28 -12.24 -85.25
C GLU A 418 45.32 -13.24 -85.81
N GLU A 419 45.18 -14.53 -85.52
CA GLU A 419 46.02 -15.61 -86.07
C GLU A 419 45.87 -15.72 -87.59
N ILE A 420 44.65 -15.68 -88.12
CA ILE A 420 44.40 -15.67 -89.57
C ILE A 420 44.97 -14.39 -90.19
N SER A 421 44.80 -13.23 -89.54
CA SER A 421 45.34 -11.95 -90.02
C SER A 421 46.87 -11.94 -90.06
N THR A 422 47.54 -12.47 -89.03
CA THR A 422 49.00 -12.63 -89.01
C THR A 422 49.50 -13.68 -90.00
N GLY A 423 48.79 -14.80 -90.14
CA GLY A 423 49.03 -15.82 -91.15
C GLY A 423 48.94 -15.23 -92.56
N MET A 424 47.87 -14.50 -92.87
CA MET A 424 47.70 -13.77 -94.14
C MET A 424 48.84 -12.78 -94.39
N LYS A 425 49.29 -12.04 -93.37
CA LYS A 425 50.45 -11.15 -93.49
C LYS A 425 51.75 -11.92 -93.82
N SER A 426 51.99 -13.05 -93.16
CA SER A 426 53.18 -13.88 -93.39
C SER A 426 53.20 -14.55 -94.78
N ILE A 427 52.03 -15.01 -95.26
CA ILE A 427 51.91 -15.58 -96.60
C ILE A 427 52.15 -14.50 -97.64
N LYS A 428 51.58 -13.30 -97.47
CA LYS A 428 51.86 -12.15 -98.35
C LYS A 428 53.36 -11.86 -98.45
N GLN A 429 54.07 -11.83 -97.32
CA GLN A 429 55.53 -11.66 -97.30
C GLN A 429 56.26 -12.80 -98.03
N LYS A 430 55.90 -14.07 -97.77
CA LYS A 430 56.53 -15.21 -98.44
C LYS A 430 56.26 -15.26 -99.94
N THR A 431 55.08 -14.85 -100.40
CA THR A 431 54.79 -14.77 -101.84
C THR A 431 55.58 -13.66 -102.51
N GLU A 432 55.80 -12.53 -101.83
CA GLU A 432 56.72 -11.47 -102.28
C GLU A 432 58.17 -12.00 -102.35
N ASP A 433 58.61 -12.83 -101.40
CA ASP A 433 59.96 -13.40 -101.39
C ASP A 433 60.17 -14.51 -102.46
N LEU A 434 59.17 -15.37 -102.69
CA LEU A 434 59.25 -16.51 -103.62
C LEU A 434 59.26 -16.10 -105.09
N GLN A 435 58.68 -14.95 -105.45
CA GLN A 435 58.76 -14.43 -106.82
C GLN A 435 60.20 -14.13 -107.26
N ASN A 436 61.19 -14.12 -106.35
CA ASN A 436 62.51 -13.57 -106.64
C ASN A 436 63.63 -14.61 -106.94
N LYS A 437 63.49 -15.96 -106.84
CA LYS A 437 64.69 -16.85 -106.73
C LYS A 437 64.79 -18.30 -107.29
N SER A 438 63.96 -18.90 -108.17
CA SER A 438 64.13 -20.38 -108.41
C SER A 438 63.77 -21.01 -109.77
N GLU A 439 64.75 -21.21 -110.66
CA GLU A 439 64.66 -22.26 -111.72
C GLU A 439 65.94 -23.12 -111.84
N ASP A 440 67.16 -22.56 -111.90
CA ASP A 440 68.36 -23.33 -112.26
C ASP A 440 68.96 -24.31 -111.22
N LYS A 441 68.57 -24.21 -109.93
CA LYS A 441 69.30 -24.91 -108.85
C LYS A 441 68.81 -26.34 -108.59
N TYR A 442 67.55 -26.65 -108.93
CA TYR A 442 66.91 -27.91 -108.56
C TYR A 442 67.22 -29.07 -109.52
N GLU A 443 67.40 -28.80 -110.82
CA GLU A 443 67.69 -29.86 -111.81
C GLU A 443 69.06 -30.52 -111.59
N LYS A 444 70.07 -29.75 -111.18
CA LYS A 444 71.43 -30.27 -110.92
C LYS A 444 71.50 -31.16 -109.69
N LEU A 445 70.77 -30.82 -108.62
CA LEU A 445 70.72 -31.64 -107.39
C LEU A 445 70.00 -32.98 -107.64
N PHE A 446 68.95 -32.97 -108.45
CA PHE A 446 68.17 -34.17 -108.73
C PHE A 446 68.98 -35.22 -109.49
N ARG A 447 69.77 -34.81 -110.49
CA ARG A 447 70.63 -35.72 -111.24
C ARG A 447 71.74 -36.33 -110.37
N ALA A 448 72.35 -35.53 -109.48
CA ALA A 448 73.40 -36.02 -108.59
C ALA A 448 72.90 -37.14 -107.66
N LEU A 449 71.69 -37.00 -107.11
CA LEU A 449 71.11 -37.97 -106.19
C LEU A 449 70.78 -39.31 -106.87
N ILE A 450 70.38 -39.28 -108.14
CA ILE A 450 70.07 -40.49 -108.92
C ILE A 450 71.34 -41.28 -109.26
N VAL A 451 72.45 -40.59 -109.54
CA VAL A 451 73.76 -41.24 -109.75
C VAL A 451 74.27 -41.87 -108.46
N ASP A 452 74.11 -41.19 -107.32
CA ASP A 452 74.52 -41.72 -106.02
C ASP A 452 73.74 -42.98 -105.63
N LEU A 453 72.41 -42.98 -105.88
CA LEU A 453 71.56 -44.15 -105.67
C LEU A 453 72.04 -45.36 -106.50
N TYR A 454 72.40 -45.15 -107.77
CA TYR A 454 72.94 -46.23 -108.60
C TYR A 454 74.25 -46.80 -108.05
N ASN A 455 75.16 -45.95 -107.58
CA ASN A 455 76.44 -46.39 -107.03
C ASN A 455 76.28 -47.30 -105.79
N THR A 456 75.21 -47.12 -104.99
CA THR A 456 74.94 -48.00 -103.83
C THR A 456 74.53 -49.42 -104.21
N PHE A 457 73.92 -49.63 -105.38
CA PHE A 457 73.48 -50.95 -105.87
C PHE A 457 74.40 -51.53 -106.96
N LYS A 458 75.62 -50.99 -107.07
CA LYS A 458 76.60 -51.31 -108.13
C LYS A 458 76.98 -52.79 -108.19
N GLU A 459 76.98 -53.50 -107.06
CA GLU A 459 77.32 -54.94 -107.03
C GLU A 459 76.23 -55.84 -107.65
N GLU A 460 74.99 -55.36 -107.72
CA GLU A 460 73.85 -56.11 -108.26
C GLU A 460 73.45 -55.68 -109.70
N ILE A 461 73.83 -54.46 -110.13
CA ILE A 461 73.63 -53.94 -111.49
C ILE A 461 74.97 -53.81 -112.23
N ASN A 462 75.34 -54.83 -113.02
CA ASN A 462 76.64 -54.87 -113.69
C ASN A 462 76.62 -54.13 -115.05
N LEU A 463 76.47 -52.79 -115.04
CA LEU A 463 76.63 -51.94 -116.24
C LEU A 463 77.99 -51.24 -116.29
N HIS A 464 78.55 -51.17 -117.50
CA HIS A 464 79.78 -50.44 -117.82
C HIS A 464 79.47 -48.94 -117.99
N ASP A 465 80.05 -48.10 -117.14
CA ASP A 465 80.03 -46.62 -117.13
C ASP A 465 78.67 -45.90 -116.90
N PRO A 466 78.32 -45.54 -115.65
CA PRO A 466 77.04 -44.91 -115.29
C PRO A 466 76.95 -43.38 -115.52
N GLU A 467 78.07 -42.67 -115.69
CA GLU A 467 78.05 -41.20 -115.86
C GLU A 467 77.63 -40.77 -117.27
N SER A 468 77.84 -41.63 -118.27
CA SER A 468 77.55 -41.37 -119.68
C SER A 468 76.09 -41.69 -120.09
N GLN A 469 75.31 -42.34 -119.21
CA GLN A 469 73.95 -42.79 -119.52
C GLN A 469 72.86 -41.77 -119.11
N SER A 470 71.71 -41.82 -119.79
CA SER A 470 70.56 -40.95 -119.49
C SER A 470 69.96 -41.26 -118.11
N THR A 471 69.54 -40.21 -117.37
CA THR A 471 68.93 -40.34 -116.04
C THR A 471 67.73 -41.30 -116.01
N LEU A 472 66.94 -41.34 -117.10
CA LEU A 472 65.81 -42.27 -117.25
C LEU A 472 66.26 -43.74 -117.38
N PHE A 473 67.37 -43.99 -118.08
CA PHE A 473 67.91 -45.33 -118.25
C PHE A 473 68.44 -45.88 -116.92
N LEU A 474 69.12 -45.03 -116.14
CA LEU A 474 69.61 -45.39 -114.81
C LEU A 474 68.46 -45.78 -113.87
N LEU A 475 67.37 -45.01 -113.91
CA LEU A 475 66.15 -45.30 -113.15
C LEU A 475 65.51 -46.64 -113.55
N SER A 476 65.43 -46.94 -114.85
CA SER A 476 64.84 -48.18 -115.34
C SER A 476 65.59 -49.42 -114.85
N GLN A 477 66.91 -49.36 -114.73
CA GLN A 477 67.71 -50.48 -114.23
C GLN A 477 67.53 -50.68 -112.72
N ILE A 478 67.46 -49.58 -111.97
CA ILE A 478 67.11 -49.60 -110.55
C ILE A 478 65.71 -50.20 -110.35
N GLU A 479 64.75 -49.86 -111.23
CA GLU A 479 63.39 -50.40 -111.19
C GLU A 479 63.37 -51.92 -111.41
N ILE A 480 64.15 -52.43 -112.37
CA ILE A 480 64.29 -53.89 -112.59
C ILE A 480 64.84 -54.60 -111.35
N LEU A 481 65.82 -54.01 -110.66
CA LEU A 481 66.31 -54.57 -109.40
C LEU A 481 65.23 -54.58 -108.32
N PHE A 482 64.50 -53.48 -108.16
CA PHE A 482 63.42 -53.43 -107.19
C PHE A 482 62.36 -54.48 -107.50
N GLU A 483 61.99 -54.67 -108.76
CA GLU A 483 61.05 -55.72 -109.19
C GLU A 483 61.55 -57.12 -108.77
N LYS A 484 62.85 -57.39 -108.92
CA LYS A 484 63.47 -58.65 -108.48
C LYS A 484 63.44 -58.82 -106.96
N GLN A 485 63.91 -57.81 -106.22
CA GLN A 485 63.89 -57.80 -104.74
C GLN A 485 62.44 -57.93 -104.21
N PHE A 486 61.47 -57.28 -104.83
CA PHE A 486 60.06 -57.42 -104.48
C PHE A 486 59.53 -58.84 -104.74
N LYS A 487 59.97 -59.53 -105.80
CA LYS A 487 59.63 -60.95 -106.01
C LYS A 487 60.21 -61.84 -104.91
N GLU A 488 61.43 -61.58 -104.46
CA GLU A 488 62.04 -62.30 -103.33
C GLU A 488 61.30 -62.02 -102.00
N ILE A 489 60.90 -60.78 -101.74
CA ILE A 489 60.06 -60.43 -100.58
C ILE A 489 58.71 -61.16 -100.64
N LYS A 490 58.08 -61.29 -101.82
CA LYS A 490 56.82 -62.04 -101.98
C LYS A 490 56.97 -63.54 -101.72
N LEU A 491 58.17 -64.11 -101.87
CA LEU A 491 58.45 -65.52 -101.60
C LEU A 491 58.77 -65.81 -100.12
N CYS A 492 58.91 -64.78 -99.27
CA CYS A 492 59.14 -64.99 -97.85
C CYS A 492 57.93 -65.63 -97.15
N PRO A 493 58.10 -66.75 -96.41
CA PRO A 493 57.01 -67.41 -95.71
C PRO A 493 56.38 -66.51 -94.64
N ILE A 494 55.07 -66.26 -94.75
CA ILE A 494 54.27 -65.42 -93.84
C ILE A 494 54.42 -65.86 -92.37
N LYS A 495 54.60 -67.17 -92.10
CA LYS A 495 54.77 -67.70 -90.74
C LYS A 495 55.99 -67.12 -90.00
N LEU A 496 57.11 -66.95 -90.69
CA LEU A 496 58.33 -66.37 -90.09
C LEU A 496 58.12 -64.88 -89.73
N VAL A 497 57.35 -64.18 -90.58
CA VAL A 497 56.99 -62.77 -90.37
C VAL A 497 56.05 -62.63 -89.17
N GLU A 498 55.07 -63.53 -89.02
CA GLU A 498 54.18 -63.55 -87.85
C GLU A 498 54.92 -63.85 -86.54
N GLU A 499 55.88 -64.77 -86.55
CA GLU A 499 56.71 -65.06 -85.36
C GLU A 499 57.54 -63.85 -84.95
N LYS A 500 58.20 -63.19 -85.91
CA LYS A 500 58.95 -61.95 -85.67
C LYS A 500 58.04 -60.82 -85.18
N ARG A 501 56.82 -60.69 -85.74
CA ARG A 501 55.81 -59.71 -85.29
C ARG A 501 55.32 -60.01 -83.87
N LYS A 502 55.04 -61.28 -83.54
CA LYS A 502 54.64 -61.69 -82.18
C LYS A 502 55.75 -61.41 -81.16
N LYS A 503 57.01 -61.66 -81.52
CA LYS A 503 58.16 -61.32 -80.67
C LYS A 503 58.26 -59.82 -80.44
N ALA A 504 58.16 -59.00 -81.49
CA ALA A 504 58.19 -57.54 -81.37
C ALA A 504 57.01 -56.98 -80.54
N GLU A 505 55.80 -57.51 -80.70
CA GLU A 505 54.64 -57.07 -79.90
C GLU A 505 54.78 -57.49 -78.42
N LYS A 506 55.37 -58.67 -78.16
CA LYS A 506 55.70 -59.10 -76.79
C LYS A 506 56.71 -58.17 -76.15
N ASP A 507 57.77 -57.80 -76.88
CA ASP A 507 58.80 -56.88 -76.39
C ASP A 507 58.22 -55.48 -76.14
N ARG A 508 57.33 -54.97 -77.02
CA ARG A 508 56.63 -53.69 -76.80
C ARG A 508 55.80 -53.68 -75.51
N LYS A 509 55.03 -54.74 -75.28
CA LYS A 509 54.22 -54.90 -74.05
C LYS A 509 55.11 -55.03 -72.80
N GLN A 510 56.27 -55.67 -72.92
CA GLN A 510 57.23 -55.78 -71.83
C GLN A 510 57.80 -54.40 -71.48
N SER A 511 58.31 -53.65 -72.47
CA SER A 511 58.84 -52.30 -72.25
C SER A 511 57.80 -51.33 -71.68
N GLN A 512 56.52 -51.44 -72.04
CA GLN A 512 55.48 -50.59 -71.49
C GLN A 512 55.19 -50.90 -70.00
N ARG A 513 55.22 -52.19 -69.61
CA ARG A 513 55.09 -52.61 -68.20
C ARG A 513 56.29 -52.14 -67.39
N ASP A 514 57.49 -52.32 -67.91
CA ASP A 514 58.72 -51.87 -67.23
C ASP A 514 58.74 -50.34 -67.05
N ALA A 515 58.26 -49.59 -68.05
CA ALA A 515 58.13 -48.13 -67.95
C ALA A 515 57.09 -47.68 -66.90
N GLN A 516 55.96 -48.40 -66.74
CA GLN A 516 54.98 -48.10 -65.69
C GLN A 516 55.50 -48.45 -64.30
N ASN A 517 56.20 -49.58 -64.15
CA ASN A 517 56.81 -49.96 -62.88
C ASN A 517 57.88 -48.97 -62.46
N LYS A 518 58.73 -48.53 -63.39
CA LYS A 518 59.75 -47.50 -63.12
C LYS A 518 59.13 -46.17 -62.67
N LYS A 519 58.01 -45.73 -63.27
CA LYS A 519 57.28 -44.54 -62.82
C LYS A 519 56.75 -44.67 -61.39
N LYS A 520 56.23 -45.84 -61.02
CA LYS A 520 55.77 -46.12 -59.64
C LYS A 520 56.93 -46.12 -58.65
N GLU A 521 58.07 -46.73 -59.02
CA GLU A 521 59.29 -46.70 -58.20
C GLU A 521 59.81 -45.28 -58.00
N ASP A 522 59.88 -44.46 -59.06
CA ASP A 522 60.28 -43.05 -58.98
C ASP A 522 59.36 -42.22 -58.06
N GLU A 523 58.05 -42.50 -58.09
CA GLU A 523 57.07 -41.84 -57.22
C GLU A 523 57.26 -42.23 -55.75
N VAL A 524 57.52 -43.52 -55.48
CA VAL A 524 57.85 -44.02 -54.14
C VAL A 524 59.18 -43.42 -53.64
N LEU A 525 60.21 -43.36 -54.49
CA LEU A 525 61.49 -42.73 -54.19
C LEU A 525 61.32 -41.24 -53.87
N ARG A 526 60.52 -40.49 -54.65
CA ARG A 526 60.20 -39.09 -54.36
C ARG A 526 59.47 -38.92 -53.04
N ARG A 527 58.55 -39.84 -52.69
CA ARG A 527 57.84 -39.81 -51.41
C ARG A 527 58.78 -40.09 -50.24
N ASN A 528 59.70 -41.05 -50.39
CA ASN A 528 60.71 -41.37 -49.39
C ASN A 528 61.72 -40.24 -49.21
N GLU A 529 62.19 -39.61 -50.30
CA GLU A 529 63.09 -38.45 -50.24
C GLU A 529 62.41 -37.26 -49.53
N LYS A 530 61.15 -36.95 -49.85
CA LYS A 530 60.36 -35.93 -49.13
C LYS A 530 60.23 -36.25 -47.64
N ASN A 531 60.05 -37.52 -47.28
CA ASN A 531 60.00 -37.95 -45.88
C ASN A 531 61.37 -37.82 -45.20
N ARG A 532 62.47 -38.15 -45.89
CA ARG A 532 63.84 -37.99 -45.38
C ARG A 532 64.17 -36.51 -45.11
N ILE A 533 63.86 -35.63 -46.07
CA ILE A 533 64.04 -34.17 -45.92
C ILE A 533 63.21 -33.64 -44.74
N LYS A 534 61.99 -34.13 -44.53
CA LYS A 534 61.18 -33.77 -43.34
C LYS A 534 61.82 -34.23 -42.02
N MET A 535 62.51 -35.37 -42.02
CA MET A 535 63.22 -35.88 -40.83
C MET A 535 64.55 -35.15 -40.59
N GLU A 536 65.24 -34.72 -41.65
CA GLU A 536 66.52 -33.99 -41.57
C GLU A 536 66.35 -32.50 -41.19
N GLN A 537 65.15 -31.94 -41.33
CA GLN A 537 64.88 -30.56 -40.87
C GLN A 537 64.69 -30.52 -39.34
N PRO A 538 65.43 -29.64 -38.61
CA PRO A 538 65.28 -29.53 -37.16
C PRO A 538 63.87 -29.05 -36.80
N SER A 539 63.22 -29.75 -35.85
CA SER A 539 61.85 -29.45 -35.43
C SER A 539 61.75 -28.05 -34.81
N LYS A 540 60.97 -27.16 -35.42
CA LYS A 540 60.66 -25.84 -34.82
C LYS A 540 59.77 -26.05 -33.58
N LYS A 541 60.27 -25.69 -32.40
CA LYS A 541 59.47 -25.67 -31.16
C LYS A 541 58.42 -24.55 -31.29
N LYS A 542 57.14 -24.89 -31.23
CA LYS A 542 56.06 -23.90 -31.21
C LYS A 542 56.09 -23.17 -29.86
N ILE A 543 56.25 -21.85 -29.90
CA ILE A 543 56.18 -20.96 -28.72
C ILE A 543 54.78 -20.35 -28.71
N GLY A 544 54.06 -20.49 -27.60
CA GLY A 544 52.72 -19.94 -27.39
C GLY A 544 51.67 -20.99 -27.06
N ARG A 545 50.60 -20.57 -26.36
CA ARG A 545 49.46 -21.41 -26.00
C ARG A 545 48.68 -21.74 -27.29
N ILE A 546 48.43 -23.02 -27.52
CA ILE A 546 47.60 -23.47 -28.64
C ILE A 546 46.17 -23.00 -28.39
N ASP A 547 45.59 -22.24 -29.33
CA ASP A 547 44.18 -21.88 -29.29
C ASP A 547 43.35 -23.17 -29.38
N MET A 548 42.68 -23.50 -28.27
CA MET A 548 41.69 -24.56 -28.26
C MET A 548 40.44 -24.06 -28.96
N ILE A 549 40.09 -24.71 -30.07
CA ILE A 549 38.78 -24.55 -30.69
C ILE A 549 37.74 -24.96 -29.65
N ARG A 550 36.92 -24.01 -29.22
CA ARG A 550 35.79 -24.29 -28.31
C ARG A 550 34.81 -25.21 -29.05
N SER A 551 34.30 -26.23 -28.35
CA SER A 551 33.42 -27.27 -28.87
C SER A 551 32.32 -26.70 -29.77
N ALA A 552 32.33 -27.04 -31.06
CA ALA A 552 31.22 -26.78 -31.96
C ALA A 552 29.97 -27.54 -31.46
N PRO A 553 28.76 -26.96 -31.50
CA PRO A 553 27.56 -27.59 -31.01
C PRO A 553 27.26 -28.89 -31.79
N PHE A 554 26.82 -29.93 -31.08
CA PHE A 554 26.41 -31.20 -31.67
C PHE A 554 25.25 -30.98 -32.64
N ILE A 555 25.51 -31.06 -33.94
CA ILE A 555 24.46 -31.17 -34.95
C ILE A 555 23.89 -32.59 -34.84
N LYS A 556 22.66 -32.73 -34.34
CA LYS A 556 21.89 -33.97 -34.46
C LYS A 556 21.75 -34.28 -35.96
N ILE A 557 22.47 -35.30 -36.43
CA ILE A 557 22.19 -35.92 -37.72
C ILE A 557 20.82 -36.57 -37.56
N VAL A 558 19.80 -35.94 -38.15
CA VAL A 558 18.51 -36.59 -38.35
C VAL A 558 18.75 -37.70 -39.36
N ASN A 559 18.55 -38.95 -38.94
CA ASN A 559 18.46 -40.07 -39.85
C ASN A 559 17.30 -39.79 -40.80
N LYS A 560 17.60 -39.32 -42.03
CA LYS A 560 16.65 -39.41 -43.12
C LYS A 560 16.41 -40.89 -43.36
N GLU A 561 15.20 -41.34 -43.10
CA GLU A 561 14.67 -42.57 -43.68
C GLU A 561 14.87 -42.45 -45.19
N GLN A 562 15.74 -43.30 -45.73
CA GLN A 562 15.85 -43.52 -47.17
C GLN A 562 14.54 -44.17 -47.59
N THR A 563 13.62 -43.38 -48.12
CA THR A 563 12.61 -43.89 -49.04
C THR A 563 13.39 -44.41 -50.25
N THR A 564 13.51 -45.72 -50.35
CA THR A 564 13.87 -46.41 -51.58
C THR A 564 12.79 -46.12 -52.61
N GLN A 565 12.94 -45.02 -53.37
CA GLN A 565 12.38 -44.94 -54.69
C GLN A 565 13.33 -45.74 -55.59
N ASP A 566 12.91 -46.93 -55.98
CA ASP A 566 13.51 -47.67 -57.09
C ASP A 566 13.32 -46.84 -58.37
N ASN A 567 14.29 -45.97 -58.69
CA ASN A 567 14.35 -45.30 -59.97
C ASN A 567 14.89 -46.29 -61.02
N GLN A 568 14.03 -47.20 -61.47
CA GLN A 568 14.31 -48.07 -62.63
C GLN A 568 14.69 -47.23 -63.87
N GLU A 569 14.19 -45.99 -63.98
CA GLU A 569 14.51 -45.06 -65.06
C GLU A 569 15.99 -44.60 -65.06
N ASP A 570 16.64 -44.50 -63.90
CA ASP A 570 18.04 -44.07 -63.81
C ASP A 570 19.03 -45.21 -64.16
N GLU A 571 18.65 -46.46 -63.87
CA GLU A 571 19.44 -47.64 -64.26
C GLU A 571 19.31 -47.94 -65.76
N ASP A 572 18.10 -47.81 -66.34
CA ASP A 572 17.87 -47.94 -67.77
C ASP A 572 18.60 -46.85 -68.58
N MET A 573 18.65 -45.61 -68.07
CA MET A 573 19.40 -44.51 -68.67
C MET A 573 20.93 -44.67 -68.56
N LYS A 574 21.41 -45.49 -67.62
CA LYS A 574 22.82 -45.86 -67.53
C LYS A 574 23.19 -46.94 -68.54
N TYR A 575 22.32 -47.95 -68.72
CA TYR A 575 22.46 -48.97 -69.76
C TYR A 575 22.45 -48.34 -71.17
N PHE A 576 21.54 -47.41 -71.44
CA PHE A 576 21.47 -46.71 -72.74
C PHE A 576 22.71 -45.86 -73.07
N ARG A 577 23.43 -45.36 -72.06
CA ARG A 577 24.65 -44.55 -72.28
C ARG A 577 25.90 -45.38 -72.52
N GLU A 578 25.93 -46.63 -72.07
CA GLU A 578 27.08 -47.52 -72.25
C GLU A 578 27.08 -48.21 -73.62
N ASP A 579 25.92 -48.49 -74.21
CA ASP A 579 25.81 -49.17 -75.52
C ASP A 579 26.11 -48.28 -76.74
N TYR A 580 26.06 -46.94 -76.63
CA TYR A 580 26.34 -46.03 -77.77
C TYR A 580 27.79 -45.52 -77.86
N ARG A 581 28.75 -46.21 -77.21
CA ARG A 581 30.20 -45.90 -77.35
C ARG A 581 30.99 -46.83 -78.27
N LEU A 582 30.32 -47.70 -79.03
CA LEU A 582 30.93 -48.55 -80.03
C LEU A 582 30.31 -48.32 -81.41
N PHE A 583 30.63 -47.18 -82.03
CA PHE A 583 30.80 -47.03 -83.48
C PHE A 583 31.83 -45.94 -83.78
#